data_AF-A0A1G0X7X7-F1
#
_entry.id   AF-A0A1G0X7X7-F1
#
_cell.length_a   1.000
_cell.length_b   1.000
_cell.length_c   1.000
_cell.angle_alpha   90.00
_cell.angle_beta   90.00
_cell.angle_gamma   90.00
#
_symmetry.space_group_name_H-M   'P 1'
#
loop_
_entity.id
_entity.type
_entity.pdbx_description
1 polymer ?
#
loop_
_entity_poly.entity_id
_entity_poly.type
_entity_poly.pdbx_seq_one_letter_code
_entity_poly.pdbx_strand_id
1 'polypeptide(L)' 'MKIDYYTPFYSNQFYHIYNRGNNGEKIFYTSENYMFFLKRYDHYLSEFADTYAYCLLPNSDLSN' A
#
# COMPACT_ATOMS: atom_id res chain seq x y z
N MET A 1 -21.15 9.88 -1.02
CA MET A 1 -20.76 8.48 -1.30
C MET A 1 -20.66 7.77 0.05
N LYS A 2 -21.36 6.65 0.26
CA LYS A 2 -21.27 5.89 1.52
C LYS A 2 -20.07 4.96 1.38
N ILE A 3 -19.08 5.09 2.27
CA ILE A 3 -17.92 4.20 2.26
C ILE A 3 -18.36 2.89 2.92
N ASP A 4 -18.36 1.81 2.15
CA ASP A 4 -18.58 0.45 2.65
C ASP A 4 -17.22 -0.17 3.00
N TYR A 5 -16.94 -0.22 4.30
CA TYR A 5 -15.69 -0.75 4.85
C TYR A 5 -15.56 -2.28 4.73
N TYR A 6 -16.60 -2.98 4.25
CA TYR A 6 -16.64 -4.44 4.18
C TYR A 6 -16.70 -4.98 2.76
N THR A 7 -16.29 -4.19 1.77
CA THR A 7 -16.27 -4.64 0.37
C THR A 7 -15.36 -5.87 0.23
N PRO A 8 -15.90 -7.07 -0.08
CA PRO A 8 -15.11 -8.29 -0.18
C PRO A 8 -14.32 -8.32 -1.49
N PHE A 9 -13.17 -8.99 -1.48
CA PHE A 9 -12.45 -9.32 -2.70
C PHE A 9 -13.04 -10.58 -3.33
N TYR A 10 -13.34 -10.50 -4.63
CA TYR A 10 -13.76 -11.61 -5.47
C TYR A 10 -12.61 -12.11 -6.36
N SER A 11 -12.62 -13.41 -6.67
CA SER A 11 -11.65 -14.04 -7.56
C SER A 11 -11.75 -13.53 -9.00
N ASN A 12 -10.63 -13.60 -9.73
CA ASN A 12 -10.50 -13.19 -11.14
C ASN A 12 -10.90 -11.73 -11.40
N GLN A 13 -10.64 -10.85 -10.43
CA GLN A 13 -10.86 -9.40 -10.54
C GLN A 13 -9.54 -8.65 -10.40
N PHE A 14 -9.52 -7.43 -10.92
CA PHE A 14 -8.39 -6.51 -10.79
C PHE A 14 -8.75 -5.41 -9.79
N TYR A 15 -7.86 -5.16 -8.83
CA TYR A 15 -8.02 -4.13 -7.82
C TYR A 15 -6.84 -3.18 -7.84
N HIS A 16 -7.11 -1.88 -7.73
CA HIS A 16 -6.11 -0.89 -7.38
C HIS A 16 -6.24 -0.58 -5.89
N ILE A 17 -5.28 -1.05 -5.10
CA ILE A 17 -5.23 -0.81 -3.66
C ILE A 17 -4.41 0.46 -3.42
N TYR A 18 -5.01 1.42 -2.71
CA TYR A 18 -4.37 2.67 -2.33
C TYR A 18 -4.36 2.83 -0.81
N ASN A 19 -3.19 3.13 -0.25
CA ASN A 19 -3.01 3.45 1.16
C ASN A 19 -2.25 4.77 1.29
N ARG A 20 -2.62 5.59 2.27
CA ARG A 20 -1.95 6.84 2.61
C ARG A 20 -1.67 6.85 4.11
N GLY A 21 -0.52 7.40 4.51
CA GLY A 21 -0.19 7.54 5.93
C GLY A 21 -1.24 8.34 6.70
N ASN A 22 -1.46 7.93 7.95
CA ASN A 22 -2.32 8.66 8.86
C ASN A 22 -1.80 10.08 9.04
N ASN A 23 -2.70 11.05 9.09
CA ASN A 23 -2.39 12.47 9.29
C ASN A 23 -1.35 13.08 8.32
N GLY A 24 -1.09 12.44 7.16
CA GLY A 24 -0.06 12.91 6.23
C GLY A 24 1.36 12.74 6.76
N GLU A 25 1.56 12.00 7.85
CA GLU A 25 2.88 11.75 8.42
C GLU A 25 3.72 10.84 7.53
N LYS A 26 5.04 11.01 7.56
CA LYS A 26 5.94 10.11 6.83
C LYS A 26 5.83 8.70 7.39
N ILE A 27 5.60 7.73 6.50
CA ILE A 27 5.68 6.30 6.84
C ILE A 27 7.11 5.79 6.58
N PHE A 28 7.71 6.25 5.49
CA PHE A 28 9.04 5.85 5.06
C PHE A 28 10.06 6.94 5.39
N TYR A 29 10.82 6.73 6.46
CA TYR A 29 11.87 7.63 6.92
C TYR A 29 13.23 7.28 6.29
N THR A 30 13.45 6.00 6.01
CA THR A 30 14.69 5.48 5.42
C THR A 30 14.40 4.49 4.28
N SER A 31 15.41 4.21 3.45
CA SER A 31 15.35 3.18 2.39
C SER A 31 14.93 1.81 2.94
N GLU A 32 15.34 1.48 4.16
CA GLU A 32 15.07 0.21 4.81
C GLU A 32 13.57 0.07 5.14
N ASN A 33 12.85 1.17 5.36
CA ASN A 33 11.40 1.12 5.60
C ASN A 33 10.64 0.65 4.35
N TYR A 34 11.07 1.06 3.15
CA TYR A 34 10.47 0.57 1.89
C TYR A 34 10.69 -0.92 1.73
N MET A 35 11.91 -1.39 1.96
CA MET A 35 12.24 -2.82 1.89
C MET A 35 11.49 -3.64 2.95
N PHE A 36 11.34 -3.11 4.15
CA PHE A 36 10.54 -3.73 5.20
C PHE A 36 9.07 -3.87 4.78
N PHE A 37 8.48 -2.82 4.21
CA PHE A 37 7.10 -2.85 3.72
C PHE A 37 6.94 -3.88 2.59
N LEU A 38 7.82 -3.90 1.59
CA LEU A 38 7.74 -4.87 0.49
C LEU A 38 7.85 -6.31 0.98
N LYS A 39 8.73 -6.60 1.95
CA LYS A 39 8.81 -7.93 2.57
C LYS A 39 7.53 -8.34 3.29
N ARG A 40 6.88 -7.39 3.98
CA ARG A 40 5.60 -7.65 4.65
C ARG A 40 4.47 -7.83 3.64
N TYR A 41 4.42 -6.98 2.62
CA TYR A 41 3.48 -7.08 1.51
C TYR A 41 3.55 -8.46 0.86
N ASP A 42 4.75 -8.90 0.49
CA ASP A 42 5.00 -10.21 -0.09
C ASP A 42 4.54 -11.34 0.85
N HIS A 43 4.96 -11.29 2.11
CA HIS A 43 4.59 -12.30 3.11
C HIS A 43 3.08 -12.46 3.31
N TYR A 44 2.31 -11.37 3.23
CA TYR A 44 0.87 -11.40 3.50
C TYR A 44 -0.01 -11.57 2.26
N LEU A 45 0.46 -11.18 1.07
CA LEU A 45 -0.41 -11.12 -0.12
C LEU A 45 -0.04 -12.09 -1.23
N SER A 46 1.21 -12.57 -1.29
CA SER A 46 1.66 -13.44 -2.39
C SER A 46 0.88 -14.75 -2.50
N GLU A 47 0.34 -15.28 -1.39
CA GLU A 47 -0.49 -16.49 -1.40
C GLU A 47 -1.92 -16.24 -1.92
N PHE A 48 -2.37 -14.99 -1.99
CA PHE A 48 -3.76 -14.64 -2.26
C PHE A 48 -3.97 -13.83 -3.55
N ALA A 49 -2.95 -13.08 -4.00
CA ALA A 49 -3.08 -12.19 -5.14
C ALA A 49 -1.76 -11.99 -5.91
N ASP A 50 -1.87 -11.97 -7.23
CA ASP A 50 -0.78 -11.57 -8.11
C ASP A 50 -0.62 -10.04 -8.13
N THR A 51 0.63 -9.58 -8.12
CA THR A 51 0.95 -8.15 -8.21
C THR A 51 1.39 -7.78 -9.61
N TYR A 52 0.58 -6.96 -10.30
CA TYR A 52 0.88 -6.49 -11.65
C TYR A 52 1.79 -5.27 -11.66
N ALA A 53 1.59 -4.35 -10.71
CA ALA A 53 2.38 -3.14 -10.55
C ALA A 53 2.26 -2.61 -9.12
N TYR A 54 3.26 -1.86 -8.66
CA TYR A 54 3.21 -1.13 -7.40
C TYR A 54 3.97 0.21 -7.53
N CYS A 55 3.64 1.16 -6.66
CA CYS A 55 4.38 2.41 -6.52
C CYS A 55 4.41 2.79 -5.04
N LEU A 56 5.61 3.00 -4.49
CA LEU A 56 5.80 3.50 -3.13
C LEU A 56 6.29 4.94 -3.21
N LEU A 57 5.42 5.87 -2.84
CA LEU A 57 5.75 7.29 -2.87
C LEU A 57 6.36 7.72 -1.53
N PRO A 58 7.47 8.50 -1.53
CA PRO A 58 7.85 9.23 -0.34
C PRO A 58 6.76 10.24 -0.02
N ASN A 59 6.38 10.37 1.25
CA ASN A 59 5.57 11.51 1.66
C ASN A 59 6.42 12.77 1.47
N SER A 60 5.95 13.63 0.58
CA SER A 60 6.62 14.87 0.21
C SER A 60 6.51 15.84 1.39
N ASP A 61 7.56 15.95 2.20
CA ASP A 61 7.80 17.26 2.82
C ASP A 61 8.23 18.17 1.67
N LEU A 62 7.41 19.16 1.36
CA LEU A 62 7.79 20.30 0.52
C LEU A 62 8.53 21.37 1.34
N SER A 63 9.05 21.05 2.52
CA SER A 63 9.92 21.97 3.27
C SER A 63 11.39 21.74 2.91
N ASN A 64 11.82 22.40 1.84
CA ASN A 64 13.11 23.10 1.84
C ASN A 64 12.83 24.56 2.22
#